data_AF-A0AAC8YNT7-F1
#
_entry.id   AF-A0AAC8YNT7-F1
#
_cell.length_a   1.000
_cell.length_b   1.000
_cell.length_c   1.000
_cell.angle_alpha   90.00
_cell.angle_beta   90.00
_cell.angle_gamma   90.00
#
_symmetry.space_group_name_H-M   'P 1'
#
loop_
_entity.id
_entity.type
_entity.pdbx_description
1 polymer ?
#
loop_
_entity_poly.entity_id
_entity_poly.type
_entity_poly.pdbx_seq_one_letter_code
_entity_poly.pdbx_strand_id
1 'polypeptide(L)'
;MWPVFRKLFSRSKSLNALLGDVIFATPRERGTNLSSFFEWRVKKSIDGAKFYISLAMIPDGYAGAQGSPTNYINFDLETAERVREHLTECIDVARRSQNSPAAASADNS
;
A
#
# COMPACT_ATOMS: atom_id res chain seq x y z
N MET A 1 23.25 -22.91 1.13
CA MET A 1 21.98 -23.23 1.82
C MET A 1 20.80 -22.37 1.37
N TRP A 2 20.98 -21.08 1.10
CA TRP A 2 19.93 -20.17 0.57
C TRP A 2 19.11 -20.66 -0.65
N PRO A 3 19.71 -21.33 -1.67
CA PRO A 3 18.95 -21.76 -2.85
C PRO A 3 17.91 -22.86 -2.56
N VAL A 4 18.17 -23.70 -1.55
CA VAL A 4 17.27 -24.79 -1.14
C VAL A 4 16.06 -24.23 -0.39
N PHE A 5 16.27 -23.21 0.46
CA PHE A 5 15.18 -22.48 1.12
C PHE A 5 14.27 -21.76 0.10
N ARG A 6 14.84 -21.14 -0.95
CA ARG A 6 14.04 -20.51 -2.03
C ARG A 6 13.03 -21.48 -2.67
N LYS A 7 13.42 -22.74 -2.88
CA LYS A 7 12.57 -23.78 -3.50
C LYS A 7 11.45 -24.28 -2.58
N LEU A 8 11.65 -24.23 -1.26
CA LEU A 8 10.62 -24.57 -0.27
C LEU A 8 9.59 -23.43 -0.09
N PHE A 9 10.04 -22.18 -0.12
CA PHE A 9 9.16 -21.01 0.07
C PHE A 9 8.41 -20.56 -1.19
N SER A 10 8.85 -20.92 -2.39
CA SER A 10 8.17 -20.58 -3.65
C SER A 10 6.79 -21.24 -3.81
N ARG A 11 6.54 -22.34 -3.11
CA ARG A 11 5.24 -23.05 -3.10
C ARG A 11 4.12 -22.29 -2.37
N SER A 12 4.47 -21.35 -1.50
CA SER A 12 3.52 -20.49 -0.79
C SER A 12 3.38 -19.17 -1.54
N LYS A 13 2.19 -18.87 -2.07
CA LYS A 13 1.91 -17.60 -2.79
C LYS A 13 2.22 -16.36 -1.93
N SER A 14 1.96 -16.43 -0.63
CA SER A 14 2.17 -15.32 0.32
C SER A 14 3.66 -15.11 0.63
N LEU A 15 4.43 -16.19 0.83
CA LEU A 15 5.87 -16.08 1.12
C LEU A 15 6.68 -15.67 -0.12
N ASN A 16 6.27 -16.10 -1.32
CA ASN A 16 6.91 -15.72 -2.56
C ASN A 16 6.74 -14.21 -2.87
N ALA A 17 5.60 -13.62 -2.52
CA ALA A 17 5.38 -12.17 -2.61
C ALA A 17 6.12 -11.38 -1.50
N LEU A 18 6.18 -11.93 -0.27
CA LEU A 18 6.87 -11.28 0.85
C LEU A 18 8.40 -11.27 0.70
N LEU A 19 8.99 -12.33 0.16
CA LEU A 19 10.45 -12.48 0.03
C LEU A 19 11.00 -12.13 -1.37
N GLY A 20 10.14 -11.65 -2.28
CA GLY A 20 10.57 -11.16 -3.59
C GLY A 20 11.46 -9.92 -3.50
N ASP A 21 12.35 -9.76 -4.48
CA ASP A 21 13.30 -8.64 -4.56
C ASP A 21 12.56 -7.35 -4.96
N VAL A 22 12.82 -6.24 -4.25
CA VAL A 22 12.30 -4.92 -4.62
C VAL A 22 13.14 -4.38 -5.78
N ILE A 23 12.51 -4.14 -6.92
CA ILE A 23 13.18 -3.63 -8.13
C ILE A 23 12.90 -2.13 -8.36
N PHE A 24 11.88 -1.58 -7.70
CA PHE A 24 11.55 -0.17 -7.72
C PHE A 24 10.83 0.20 -6.43
N ALA A 25 11.05 1.43 -5.94
CA ALA A 25 10.32 2.00 -4.83
C ALA A 25 10.06 3.49 -5.09
N THR A 26 8.88 3.98 -4.72
CA THR A 26 8.59 5.42 -4.70
C THR A 26 9.28 6.06 -3.50
N PRO A 27 9.41 7.40 -3.47
CA PRO A 27 9.65 8.12 -2.23
C PRO A 27 8.61 7.75 -1.17
N ARG A 28 9.00 7.89 0.10
CA ARG A 28 8.11 7.70 1.23
C ARG A 28 7.21 8.91 1.38
N GLU A 29 5.91 8.65 1.47
CA GLU A 29 4.91 9.65 1.78
C GLU A 29 4.56 9.57 3.27
N ARG A 30 4.39 10.71 3.93
CA ARG A 30 4.02 10.78 5.34
C ARG A 30 2.51 10.74 5.50
N GLY A 31 2.05 10.05 6.54
CA GLY A 31 0.66 10.16 6.97
C GLY A 31 0.44 11.41 7.82
N THR A 32 -0.67 11.40 8.55
CA THR A 32 -1.08 12.51 9.43
C THR A 32 -0.16 12.61 10.66
N ASN A 33 0.37 11.47 11.13
CA ASN A 33 1.30 11.38 12.25
C ASN A 33 2.76 11.45 11.79
N LEU A 34 3.64 12.05 12.59
CA LEU A 34 5.06 12.26 12.26
C LEU A 34 5.84 10.97 11.99
N SER A 35 5.44 9.86 12.62
CA SER A 35 6.09 8.55 12.49
C SER A 35 5.43 7.62 11.46
N SER A 36 4.27 8.01 10.92
CA SER A 36 3.58 7.19 9.93
C SER A 36 4.11 7.49 8.53
N PHE A 37 4.14 6.45 7.72
CA PHE A 37 4.50 6.58 6.32
C PHE A 37 3.92 5.45 5.50
N PHE A 38 3.87 5.65 4.20
CA PHE A 38 3.73 4.55 3.26
C PHE A 38 4.69 4.71 2.07
N GLU A 39 5.00 3.60 1.44
CA GLU A 39 5.91 3.50 0.30
C GLU A 39 5.38 2.45 -0.67
N TRP A 40 5.21 2.82 -1.95
CA TRP A 40 4.87 1.88 -3.00
C TRP A 40 6.15 1.23 -3.54
N ARG A 41 6.09 -0.08 -3.78
CA ARG A 41 7.22 -0.87 -4.28
C ARG A 41 6.76 -1.76 -5.43
N VAL A 42 7.64 -1.99 -6.39
CA VAL A 42 7.50 -3.11 -7.34
C VAL A 42 8.43 -4.22 -6.88
N LYS A 43 7.86 -5.41 -6.68
CA LYS A 43 8.60 -6.59 -6.28
C LYS A 43 8.54 -7.63 -7.38
N LYS A 44 9.67 -8.29 -7.61
CA LYS A 44 9.74 -9.48 -8.47
C LYS A 44 9.73 -10.72 -7.58
N SER A 45 8.92 -11.73 -7.92
CA SER A 45 8.89 -13.02 -7.20
C SER A 45 10.27 -13.67 -7.20
N ILE A 46 10.50 -14.59 -6.25
CA ILE A 46 11.80 -15.26 -6.08
C ILE A 46 12.20 -16.06 -7.33
N ASP A 47 11.21 -16.63 -8.03
CA ASP A 47 11.40 -17.35 -9.30
C ASP A 47 11.48 -16.43 -10.52
N GLY A 48 11.29 -15.12 -10.33
CA GLY A 48 11.32 -14.13 -11.39
C GLY A 48 10.10 -14.12 -12.31
N ALA A 49 9.11 -14.99 -12.08
CA ALA A 49 7.99 -15.19 -13.00
C ALA A 49 6.86 -14.18 -12.82
N LYS A 50 6.79 -13.48 -11.68
CA LYS A 50 5.68 -12.59 -11.33
C LYS A 50 6.18 -11.27 -10.78
N PHE A 51 5.38 -10.25 -11.01
CA PHE A 51 5.54 -8.93 -10.40
C PHE A 51 4.39 -8.68 -9.44
N TYR A 52 4.70 -7.97 -8.36
CA TYR A 52 3.76 -7.54 -7.36
C TYR A 52 3.93 -6.05 -7.10
N ILE A 53 2.82 -5.35 -6.93
CA ILE A 53 2.82 -3.98 -6.42
C ILE A 53 2.62 -4.09 -4.91
N SER A 54 3.59 -3.65 -4.14
CA SER A 54 3.58 -3.77 -2.69
C SER A 54 3.45 -2.41 -2.02
N LEU A 55 2.64 -2.36 -0.97
CA LEU A 55 2.52 -1.22 -0.07
C LEU A 55 3.22 -1.57 1.24
N ALA A 56 4.31 -0.88 1.54
CA ALA A 56 4.95 -0.92 2.85
C ALA A 56 4.46 0.27 3.67
N MET A 57 3.96 0.05 4.89
CA MET A 57 3.41 1.15 5.69
C MET A 57 3.63 1.01 7.20
N ILE A 58 3.73 2.16 7.86
CA ILE A 58 3.45 2.34 9.29
C ILE A 58 2.20 3.22 9.36
N PRO A 59 1.07 2.70 9.87
CA PRO A 59 -0.20 3.42 9.84
C PRO A 59 -0.25 4.55 10.87
N ASP A 60 -1.10 5.55 10.64
CA ASP A 60 -1.40 6.61 11.61
C ASP A 60 -2.01 6.05 12.91
N GLY A 61 -2.89 5.06 12.78
CA GLY A 61 -3.51 4.38 13.89
C GLY A 61 -3.82 2.93 13.52
N TYR A 62 -3.87 2.07 14.53
CA TYR A 62 -4.13 0.66 14.36
C TYR A 62 -4.98 0.13 15.51
N ALA A 63 -6.03 -0.63 15.21
CA ALA A 63 -6.88 -1.28 16.19
C ALA A 63 -6.69 -2.81 16.14
N GLY A 64 -5.99 -3.38 17.16
CA GLY A 64 -5.82 -4.83 17.39
C GLY A 64 -4.41 -5.24 17.88
N ALA A 65 -3.91 -6.44 17.57
CA ALA A 65 -2.54 -6.94 17.91
C ALA A 65 -1.36 -6.70 16.90
N GLN A 66 -1.60 -6.37 15.63
CA GLN A 66 -0.64 -6.05 14.54
C GLN A 66 0.06 -4.67 14.66
N GLY A 67 0.43 -4.25 15.87
CA GLY A 67 1.13 -3.00 16.14
C GLY A 67 2.65 -3.08 15.99
N SER A 68 3.17 -3.88 15.05
CA SER A 68 4.62 -4.11 14.87
C SER A 68 5.09 -3.57 13.50
N PRO A 69 6.35 -3.09 13.38
CA PRO A 69 6.73 -2.10 12.39
C PRO A 69 6.80 -2.69 10.98
N THR A 70 6.13 -2.01 10.06
CA THR A 70 6.04 -2.29 8.61
C THR A 70 5.03 -3.39 8.24
N ASN A 71 3.77 -2.99 8.05
CA ASN A 71 2.77 -3.81 7.38
C ASN A 71 3.04 -3.81 5.87
N TYR A 72 2.91 -4.99 5.26
CA TYR A 72 3.09 -5.18 3.83
C TYR A 72 1.82 -5.73 3.21
N ILE A 73 1.28 -5.03 2.21
CA ILE A 73 0.25 -5.58 1.33
C ILE A 73 0.90 -5.79 -0.03
N ASN A 74 0.59 -6.90 -0.71
CA ASN A 74 1.07 -7.17 -2.06
C ASN A 74 -0.14 -7.41 -2.95
N PHE A 75 -0.19 -6.69 -4.07
CA PHE A 75 -1.22 -6.77 -5.09
C PHE A 75 -0.61 -7.38 -6.36
N ASP A 76 -1.39 -8.19 -7.08
CA ASP A 76 -1.09 -8.43 -8.49
C ASP A 76 -1.36 -7.16 -9.31
N LEU A 77 -0.94 -7.18 -10.58
CA LEU A 77 -1.03 -6.00 -11.45
C LEU A 77 -2.48 -5.54 -11.64
N GLU A 78 -3.39 -6.47 -11.91
CA GLU A 78 -4.81 -6.18 -12.12
C GLU A 78 -5.45 -5.53 -10.87
N THR A 79 -5.15 -6.05 -9.69
CA THR A 79 -5.63 -5.47 -8.44
C THR A 79 -5.01 -4.11 -8.17
N ALA A 80 -3.73 -3.92 -8.51
CA ALA A 80 -3.07 -2.62 -8.37
C ALA A 80 -3.69 -1.55 -9.29
N GLU A 81 -4.07 -1.91 -10.52
CA GLU A 81 -4.79 -1.03 -11.44
C GLU A 81 -6.15 -0.60 -10.88
N ARG A 82 -6.92 -1.54 -10.33
CA ARG A 82 -8.18 -1.22 -9.62
C ARG A 82 -7.96 -0.31 -8.42
N VAL A 83 -6.93 -0.57 -7.61
CA VAL A 83 -6.59 0.29 -6.45
C VAL A 83 -6.29 1.72 -6.89
N ARG A 84 -5.58 1.91 -8.00
CA ARG A 84 -5.31 3.24 -8.58
C ARG A 84 -6.62 3.94 -8.98
N GLU A 85 -7.53 3.22 -9.63
CA GLU A 85 -8.83 3.77 -10.05
C GLU A 85 -9.67 4.19 -8.84
N HIS A 86 -9.80 3.31 -7.83
CA HIS A 86 -10.53 3.63 -6.60
C HIS A 86 -9.91 4.82 -5.84
N LEU A 87 -8.57 4.92 -5.80
CA LEU A 87 -7.91 6.06 -5.17
C LEU A 87 -8.22 7.37 -5.90
N THR A 88 -8.26 7.34 -7.23
CA THR A 88 -8.62 8.51 -8.06
C THR A 88 -10.05 8.96 -7.75
N GLU A 89 -10.99 8.01 -7.66
CA GLU A 89 -12.39 8.30 -7.31
C GLU A 89 -12.51 8.95 -5.92
N CYS A 90 -11.80 8.43 -4.92
CA CYS A 90 -11.77 9.02 -3.58
C CYS A 90 -11.27 10.48 -3.60
N ILE A 91 -10.23 10.78 -4.38
CA ILE A 91 -9.68 12.13 -4.52
C ILE A 91 -10.73 13.06 -5.17
N ASP A 92 -11.42 12.60 -6.21
CA ASP A 92 -12.42 13.39 -6.91
C ASP A 92 -13.65 13.67 -6.05
N VAL A 93 -14.07 12.71 -5.21
CA VAL A 93 -15.10 12.95 -4.18
C VAL A 93 -14.63 14.01 -3.18
N ALA A 94 -13.42 13.89 -2.63
CA ALA A 94 -12.89 14.85 -1.66
C ALA A 94 -12.83 16.28 -2.21
N ARG A 95 -12.36 16.45 -3.46
CA ARG A 95 -12.31 17.75 -4.15
C ARG A 95 -13.69 18.38 -4.35
N ARG A 96 -14.68 17.57 -4.78
CA ARG A 96 -16.06 18.06 -4.94
C ARG A 96 -16.65 18.53 -3.63
N SER A 97 -16.41 17.80 -2.54
CA SER A 97 -16.89 18.18 -1.21
C SER A 97 -16.29 19.48 -0.70
N GLN A 98 -15.02 19.77 -1.01
CA GLN A 98 -14.37 21.04 -0.65
C GLN A 98 -14.90 22.24 -1.45
N ASN A 99 -15.35 22.02 -2.68
CA ASN A 99 -15.87 23.06 -3.56
C ASN A 99 -17.39 23.27 -3.46
N SER A 100 -18.09 22.50 -2.61
CA SER A 100 -19.53 22.68 -2.37
C SER A 100 -19.79 23.77 -1.31
N PRO A 101 -20.63 24.78 -1.59
CA PRO A 101 -20.82 25.98 -0.75
C PRO A 101 -21.61 25.75 0.57
N ALA A 102 -21.69 24.52 1.08
CA ALA A 102 -22.47 24.21 2.28
C ALA A 102 -21.84 24.69 3.61
N ALA A 103 -20.63 25.25 3.57
CA ALA A 103 -19.98 25.85 4.75
C ALA A 103 -20.31 27.34 4.96
N ALA A 104 -21.10 27.98 4.07
CA ALA A 104 -21.38 29.41 4.13
C ALA A 104 -22.70 29.78 4.86
N SER A 105 -23.44 28.82 5.42
CA SER A 105 -24.77 29.06 5.99
C SER A 105 -24.92 28.77 7.48
N ALA A 106 -23.82 28.68 8.24
CA ALA A 106 -23.86 28.38 9.68
C ALA A 106 -23.47 29.56 10.61
N ASP A 107 -23.26 30.77 10.07
CA ASP A 107 -22.96 31.99 10.83
C ASP A 107 -23.97 33.10 10.48
N ASN A 108 -25.24 32.89 10.80
CA ASN A 108 -26.21 33.97 11.01
C ASN A 108 -27.51 33.39 11.63
N SER A 109 -27.49 33.17 12.95
CA SER A 109 -28.69 33.08 13.80
C SER A 109 -28.31 33.45 15.23
#